data_AF-A0A095SQC3-F1
#
_entry.id   AF-A0A095SQC3-F1
#
_cell.length_a   1.000
_cell.length_b   1.000
_cell.length_c   1.000
_cell.angle_alpha   90.00
_cell.angle_beta   90.00
_cell.angle_gamma   90.00
#
_symmetry.space_group_name_H-M   'P 1'
#
loop_
_entity.id
_entity.type
_entity.pdbx_description
1 polymer ?
#
loop_
_entity_poly.entity_id
_entity_poly.type
_entity_poly.pdbx_seq_one_letter_code
_entity_poly.pdbx_strand_id
1 'polypeptide(L)'
;MKYYIALFQKIKEHYKTQTSNPNEIALICPSLRVYEDSEMKLMLPQMLIQDELKGEGLLKKQDLSFQLNSLPSSDKYWDINPSNTLFDAYSQIISANQDVAIQDDSTETELAKKVLFDAKGKPTKERKAYDKYLAQFEKLIAEWENHIVAFSGLQTDDEKKIWLEKLNVILQKKEIILADHKLLGFKKTIESALEKINESDDFDRFLSNLKSAKYTLEGSKKTGIVSQDSYLDINFIPYDFMSTDNGWNKLTLSKVELDQLYEAAKTEKNDFPSEIISIDYDEKNITGIELDFSIISMQRNWFSLDPITSSFFKWNEAKSISDGQTISNEFLLSAYPKKMLLIKNLKINIDQAVDASTVSNVNQLIHFGPILMKNQMFINSNSNVKFIKAIRNKEVLQSTNIKNYNNKAVVNATTITPITATISAPIAPIVTAATPITPVTPMQPRVVLHRPITMKPVLDVKPVILNPVLFHPIKIIEINNNLANVIFTVKDKITKIGIYKTEISIMGTNNSVFKEVESDENGTINFQLPIGNYSVEIKKDGYSLLKTTLNIINTNTVNQEHILNPESVTYDTYFLIGMICEKLPKIPT
;
A
#
# COMPACT_ATOMS: atom_id res chain seq x y z
N MET A 1 1.44 15.67 -13.45
CA MET A 1 0.87 15.14 -12.20
C MET A 1 -0.63 15.34 -12.15
N LYS A 2 -1.17 16.39 -12.77
CA LYS A 2 -2.60 16.70 -12.77
C LYS A 2 -3.47 15.52 -13.20
N TYR A 3 -3.20 14.93 -14.37
CA TYR A 3 -4.00 13.81 -14.85
C TYR A 3 -3.74 12.48 -14.13
N TYR A 4 -2.57 12.31 -13.51
CA TYR A 4 -2.32 11.16 -12.62
C TYR A 4 -3.19 11.25 -11.35
N ILE A 5 -3.29 12.44 -10.75
CA ILE A 5 -4.18 12.72 -9.62
C ILE A 5 -5.65 12.51 -10.03
N ALA A 6 -6.06 13.03 -11.19
CA ALA A 6 -7.41 12.85 -11.71
C ALA A 6 -7.76 11.37 -11.91
N LEU A 7 -6.82 10.59 -12.44
CA LEU A 7 -6.97 9.16 -12.61
C LEU A 7 -7.17 8.44 -11.26
N PHE A 8 -6.30 8.73 -10.29
CA PHE A 8 -6.44 8.16 -8.95
C PHE A 8 -7.79 8.54 -8.33
N GLN A 9 -8.20 9.79 -8.46
CA GLN A 9 -9.50 10.28 -7.96
C GLN A 9 -10.66 9.49 -8.57
N LYS A 10 -10.64 9.22 -9.88
CA LYS A 10 -11.67 8.41 -10.54
C LYS A 10 -11.77 6.99 -9.95
N ILE A 11 -10.63 6.34 -9.75
CA ILE A 11 -10.57 4.98 -9.20
C ILE A 11 -11.00 4.98 -7.73
N LYS A 12 -10.63 6.01 -6.96
CA LYS A 12 -11.08 6.25 -5.59
C LYS A 12 -12.60 6.43 -5.52
N GLU A 13 -13.19 7.23 -6.40
CA GLU A 13 -14.64 7.40 -6.48
C GLU A 13 -15.34 6.10 -6.83
N HIS A 14 -14.82 5.35 -7.82
CA HIS A 14 -15.33 4.02 -8.15
C HIS A 14 -15.29 3.09 -6.93
N TYR A 15 -14.18 3.06 -6.19
CA TYR A 15 -14.09 2.26 -4.97
C TYR A 15 -15.11 2.67 -3.90
N LYS A 16 -15.29 3.98 -3.66
CA LYS A 16 -16.28 4.51 -2.70
C LYS A 16 -17.71 4.08 -3.04
N THR A 17 -18.05 3.85 -4.33
CA THR A 17 -19.38 3.32 -4.70
C THR A 17 -19.60 1.86 -4.29
N GLN A 18 -18.53 1.11 -4.02
CA GLN A 18 -18.57 -0.32 -3.70
C GLN A 18 -18.46 -0.62 -2.21
N THR A 19 -18.04 0.33 -1.37
CA THR A 19 -17.85 0.14 0.07
C THR A 19 -18.61 1.18 0.87
N SER A 20 -19.20 0.75 1.99
CA SER A 20 -19.79 1.62 3.01
C SER A 20 -18.91 1.76 4.25
N ASN A 21 -17.71 1.17 4.27
CA ASN A 21 -16.83 1.20 5.43
C ASN A 21 -16.17 2.58 5.59
N PRO A 22 -16.52 3.37 6.63
CA PRO A 22 -15.97 4.71 6.82
C PRO A 22 -14.51 4.72 7.29
N ASN A 23 -13.98 3.57 7.71
CA ASN A 23 -12.60 3.44 8.18
C ASN A 23 -11.61 3.21 7.04
N GLU A 24 -12.09 2.88 5.84
CA GLU A 24 -11.25 2.67 4.66
C GLU A 24 -10.98 3.99 3.94
N ILE A 25 -9.69 4.29 3.74
CA ILE A 25 -9.23 5.50 3.06
C ILE A 25 -8.36 5.10 1.87
N ALA A 26 -8.65 5.65 0.71
CA ALA A 26 -7.81 5.53 -0.47
C ALA A 26 -6.66 6.53 -0.41
N LEU A 27 -5.43 6.04 -0.40
CA LEU A 27 -4.20 6.82 -0.40
C LEU A 27 -3.45 6.62 -1.71
N ILE A 28 -3.06 7.73 -2.35
CA ILE A 28 -2.28 7.71 -3.59
C ILE A 28 -0.85 7.22 -3.32
N CYS A 29 -0.20 6.59 -4.31
CA CYS A 29 1.19 6.15 -4.26
C CYS A 29 2.09 7.08 -5.12
N PRO A 30 2.72 8.12 -4.54
CA PRO A 30 3.43 9.15 -5.30
C PRO A 30 4.59 8.61 -6.13
N SER A 31 5.34 7.66 -5.55
CA SER A 31 6.51 7.08 -6.20
C SER A 31 6.16 6.17 -7.37
N LEU A 32 4.92 5.70 -7.47
CA LEU A 32 4.43 4.72 -8.44
C LEU A 32 5.34 3.48 -8.51
N ARG A 33 4.86 2.37 -7.97
CA ARG A 33 5.63 1.11 -7.98
C ARG A 33 5.28 0.27 -9.18
N VAL A 34 6.29 -0.39 -9.74
CA VAL A 34 6.12 -1.31 -10.87
C VAL A 34 6.55 -2.70 -10.43
N TYR A 35 5.63 -3.63 -10.61
CA TYR A 35 5.81 -5.04 -10.31
C TYR A 35 5.69 -5.85 -11.59
N GLU A 36 6.59 -6.80 -11.78
CA GLU A 36 6.49 -7.77 -12.87
C GLU A 36 5.53 -8.90 -12.51
N ASP A 37 4.94 -9.54 -13.51
CA ASP A 37 4.10 -10.73 -13.35
C ASP A 37 4.82 -11.85 -12.61
N SER A 38 6.12 -12.04 -12.88
CA SER A 38 6.96 -12.99 -12.15
C SER A 38 7.02 -12.70 -10.65
N GLU A 39 6.98 -11.42 -10.23
CA GLU A 39 7.01 -11.00 -8.83
C GLU A 39 5.64 -11.13 -8.18
N MET A 40 4.58 -10.71 -8.88
CA MET A 40 3.21 -10.78 -8.37
C MET A 40 2.76 -12.24 -8.18
N LYS A 41 3.20 -13.15 -9.05
CA LYS A 41 2.94 -14.60 -8.92
C LYS A 41 3.55 -15.21 -7.66
N LEU A 42 4.60 -14.61 -7.07
CA LEU A 42 5.18 -15.09 -5.80
C LEU A 42 4.23 -14.87 -4.61
N MET A 43 3.27 -13.96 -4.76
CA MET A 43 2.26 -13.60 -3.76
C MET A 43 0.97 -14.41 -3.92
N LEU A 44 0.97 -15.40 -4.81
CA LEU A 44 -0.08 -16.42 -4.85
C LEU A 44 -0.02 -17.28 -3.58
N PRO A 45 -1.16 -17.87 -3.16
CA PRO A 45 -1.17 -18.92 -2.15
C PRO A 45 -0.15 -20.01 -2.49
N GLN A 46 0.63 -20.46 -1.50
CA GLN A 46 1.73 -21.42 -1.70
C GLN A 46 1.31 -22.69 -2.46
N MET A 47 0.07 -23.14 -2.26
CA MET A 47 -0.52 -24.30 -2.96
C MET A 47 -0.63 -24.14 -4.48
N LEU A 48 -0.60 -22.91 -4.99
CA LEU A 48 -0.68 -22.59 -6.42
C LEU A 48 0.69 -22.31 -7.05
N ILE A 49 1.76 -22.24 -6.24
CA ILE A 49 3.11 -21.99 -6.73
C ILE A 49 3.71 -23.35 -7.13
N GLN A 50 3.94 -23.53 -8.43
CA GLN A 50 4.34 -24.82 -9.02
C GLN A 50 5.75 -25.28 -8.62
N ASP A 51 6.63 -24.34 -8.29
CA ASP A 51 8.02 -24.61 -7.90
C ASP A 51 8.28 -24.30 -6.42
N GLU A 52 9.14 -25.09 -5.76
CA GLU A 52 9.69 -24.71 -4.45
C GLU A 52 10.45 -23.38 -4.59
N LEU A 53 9.99 -22.32 -3.89
CA LEU A 53 10.72 -21.05 -3.85
C LEU A 53 12.14 -21.29 -3.32
N LYS A 54 13.14 -21.09 -4.18
CA LYS A 54 14.57 -21.18 -3.82
C LYS A 54 15.31 -19.94 -4.32
N GLY A 55 16.37 -19.58 -3.61
CA GLY A 55 17.29 -18.50 -4.01
C GLY A 55 16.60 -17.16 -4.25
N GLU A 56 16.73 -16.62 -5.47
CA GLU A 56 16.26 -15.29 -5.87
C GLU A 56 14.75 -15.10 -5.73
N GLY A 57 13.95 -16.15 -5.98
CA GLY A 57 12.49 -16.06 -5.84
C GLY A 57 12.04 -15.78 -4.40
N LEU A 58 12.72 -16.38 -3.41
CA LEU A 58 12.40 -16.12 -2.00
C LEU A 58 12.81 -14.70 -1.59
N LEU A 59 13.94 -14.20 -2.10
CA LEU A 59 14.38 -12.82 -1.86
C LEU A 59 13.40 -11.80 -2.45
N LYS A 60 12.90 -12.02 -3.67
CA LYS A 60 11.88 -11.17 -4.29
C LYS A 60 10.58 -11.18 -3.49
N LYS A 61 10.13 -12.37 -3.05
CA LYS A 61 8.93 -12.49 -2.21
C LYS A 61 9.08 -11.77 -0.86
N GLN A 62 10.26 -11.89 -0.24
CA GLN A 62 10.60 -11.16 0.98
C GLN A 62 10.49 -9.65 0.75
N ASP A 63 11.20 -9.12 -0.26
CA ASP A 63 11.20 -7.68 -0.59
C ASP A 63 9.78 -7.16 -0.85
N LEU A 64 8.99 -7.84 -1.70
CA LEU A 64 7.59 -7.46 -1.93
C LEU A 64 6.76 -7.44 -0.64
N SER A 65 6.95 -8.44 0.24
CA SER A 65 6.23 -8.49 1.52
C SER A 65 6.60 -7.33 2.44
N PHE A 66 7.88 -6.92 2.49
CA PHE A 66 8.29 -5.72 3.22
C PHE A 66 7.66 -4.45 2.65
N GLN A 67 7.72 -4.29 1.33
CA GLN A 67 7.18 -3.11 0.66
C GLN A 67 5.68 -2.95 0.91
N LEU A 68 4.90 -4.01 0.69
CA LEU A 68 3.43 -4.00 0.79
C LEU A 68 2.92 -3.98 2.25
N ASN A 69 3.78 -4.24 3.23
CA ASN A 69 3.48 -4.07 4.66
C ASN A 69 3.88 -2.70 5.23
N SER A 70 4.38 -1.77 4.40
CA SER A 70 4.68 -0.41 4.87
C SER A 70 3.42 0.28 5.41
N LEU A 71 3.52 0.92 6.58
CA LEU A 71 2.41 1.67 7.16
C LEU A 71 2.34 3.09 6.60
N PRO A 72 1.13 3.65 6.37
CA PRO A 72 0.98 5.03 5.92
C PRO A 72 1.47 6.00 7.00
N SER A 73 2.33 6.94 6.61
CA SER A 73 2.83 8.00 7.51
C SER A 73 1.89 9.20 7.63
N SER A 74 0.87 9.30 6.78
CA SER A 74 -0.14 10.35 6.79
C SER A 74 -1.45 9.85 6.17
N ASP A 75 -2.52 10.63 6.31
CA ASP A 75 -3.81 10.43 5.64
C ASP A 75 -3.83 10.93 4.19
N LYS A 76 -2.70 11.45 3.68
CA LYS A 76 -2.59 12.07 2.35
C LYS A 76 -2.10 11.10 1.29
N TYR A 77 -1.13 10.25 1.63
CA TYR A 77 -0.51 9.32 0.69
C TYR A 77 0.06 8.10 1.40
N TRP A 78 0.32 7.07 0.62
CA TRP A 78 1.04 5.87 1.04
C TRP A 78 2.27 5.70 0.17
N ASP A 79 3.42 5.41 0.78
CA ASP A 79 4.63 5.02 0.06
C ASP A 79 5.41 4.00 0.91
N ILE A 80 6.40 3.37 0.31
CA ILE A 80 7.24 2.38 0.95
C ILE A 80 8.05 3.06 2.05
N ASN A 81 7.92 2.55 3.27
CA ASN A 81 8.69 2.97 4.42
C ASN A 81 9.27 1.72 5.08
N PRO A 82 10.52 1.35 4.74
CA PRO A 82 11.16 0.16 5.32
C PRO A 82 11.35 0.24 6.84
N SER A 83 11.29 1.45 7.41
CA SER A 83 11.45 1.68 8.85
C SER A 83 10.12 1.67 9.62
N ASN A 84 8.98 1.58 8.93
CA ASN A 84 7.67 1.55 9.56
C ASN A 84 6.77 0.53 8.88
N THR A 85 6.75 -0.68 9.43
CA THR A 85 6.07 -1.83 8.83
C THR A 85 5.00 -2.39 9.76
N LEU A 86 4.00 -3.03 9.16
CA LEU A 86 2.92 -3.67 9.89
C LEU A 86 3.42 -4.82 10.77
N PHE A 87 4.42 -5.58 10.30
CA PHE A 87 4.92 -6.73 11.06
C PHE A 87 5.62 -6.29 12.35
N ASP A 88 6.44 -5.24 12.30
CA ASP A 88 7.14 -4.70 13.47
C ASP A 88 6.13 -4.15 14.49
N ALA A 89 5.24 -3.27 14.02
CA ALA A 89 4.22 -2.65 14.87
C ALA A 89 3.32 -3.70 15.52
N TYR A 90 2.83 -4.66 14.73
CA TYR A 90 1.96 -5.72 15.25
C TYR A 90 2.68 -6.66 16.22
N SER A 91 3.94 -7.01 15.93
CA SER A 91 4.76 -7.85 16.81
C SER A 91 4.99 -7.19 18.16
N GLN A 92 5.29 -5.88 18.17
CA GLN A 92 5.41 -5.10 19.40
C GLN A 92 4.10 -5.12 20.19
N ILE A 93 2.98 -4.84 19.53
CA ILE A 93 1.65 -4.75 20.18
C ILE A 93 1.23 -6.09 20.80
N ILE A 94 1.32 -7.17 20.04
CA ILE A 94 0.88 -8.50 20.49
C ILE A 94 1.82 -9.05 21.56
N SER A 95 3.12 -8.73 21.52
CA SER A 95 4.10 -9.21 22.50
C SER A 95 4.05 -8.45 23.82
N ALA A 96 3.37 -7.31 23.89
CA ALA A 96 3.24 -6.54 25.12
C ALA A 96 2.64 -7.38 26.25
N ASN A 97 3.23 -7.24 27.44
CA ASN A 97 2.74 -7.89 28.63
C ASN A 97 1.37 -7.32 28.98
N GLN A 98 0.38 -8.19 29.03
CA GLN A 98 -0.94 -7.85 29.54
C GLN A 98 -0.89 -8.07 31.05
N ASP A 99 -1.01 -6.99 31.83
CA ASP A 99 -1.17 -7.06 33.28
C ASP A 99 -2.55 -7.66 33.59
N VAL A 100 -2.65 -8.96 33.42
CA VAL A 100 -3.81 -9.75 33.81
C VAL A 100 -3.72 -9.88 35.32
N ALA A 101 -4.28 -8.92 36.04
CA ALA A 101 -4.70 -9.18 37.40
C ALA A 101 -5.81 -10.24 37.31
N ILE A 102 -5.46 -11.50 37.54
CA ILE A 102 -6.42 -12.54 37.92
C ILE A 102 -6.90 -12.11 39.31
N GLN A 103 -7.78 -11.11 39.40
CA GLN A 103 -8.40 -10.73 40.66
C GLN A 103 -9.45 -11.79 40.98
N ASP A 104 -9.04 -12.97 41.48
CA ASP A 104 -9.91 -13.91 42.22
C ASP A 104 -11.34 -14.15 41.66
N ASP A 105 -11.54 -13.95 40.36
CA ASP A 105 -12.86 -13.83 39.74
C ASP A 105 -13.47 -15.21 39.51
N SER A 106 -12.67 -16.27 39.65
CA SER A 106 -13.15 -17.65 39.76
C SER A 106 -14.13 -17.80 40.91
N THR A 107 -13.90 -17.11 42.04
CA THR A 107 -14.75 -17.18 43.22
C THR A 107 -16.07 -16.45 43.00
N GLU A 108 -16.03 -15.25 42.40
CA GLU A 108 -17.23 -14.47 42.08
C GLU A 108 -18.05 -15.10 40.94
N THR A 109 -17.39 -15.65 39.93
CA THR A 109 -18.02 -16.37 38.81
C THR A 109 -18.63 -17.68 39.29
N GLU A 110 -17.99 -18.40 40.21
CA GLU A 110 -18.61 -19.56 40.87
C GLU A 110 -19.83 -19.17 41.71
N LEU A 111 -19.77 -18.05 42.43
CA LEU A 111 -20.90 -17.53 43.19
C LEU A 111 -22.06 -17.12 42.26
N ALA A 112 -21.76 -16.47 41.12
CA ALA A 112 -22.74 -16.15 40.08
C ALA A 112 -23.36 -17.43 39.47
N LYS A 113 -22.55 -18.46 39.20
CA LYS A 113 -23.04 -19.77 38.73
C LYS A 113 -23.96 -20.44 39.76
N LYS A 114 -23.67 -20.34 41.06
CA LYS A 114 -24.52 -20.86 42.14
C LYS A 114 -25.85 -20.10 42.30
N VAL A 115 -25.91 -18.82 41.93
CA VAL A 115 -27.17 -18.05 41.87
C VAL A 115 -28.06 -18.54 40.73
N LEU A 116 -27.45 -18.95 39.61
CA LEU A 116 -28.17 -19.35 38.41
C LEU A 116 -28.51 -20.84 38.35
N PHE A 117 -27.66 -21.71 38.91
CA PHE A 117 -27.75 -23.16 38.81
C PHE A 117 -27.57 -23.86 40.16
N ASP A 118 -28.34 -24.92 40.38
CA ASP A 118 -28.16 -25.81 41.52
C ASP A 118 -26.94 -26.74 41.36
N ALA A 119 -26.60 -27.48 42.43
CA ALA A 119 -25.47 -28.40 42.44
C ALA A 119 -25.55 -29.55 41.39
N LYS A 120 -26.70 -29.70 40.69
CA LYS A 120 -26.91 -30.67 39.61
C LYS A 120 -26.91 -30.01 38.23
N GLY A 121 -26.57 -28.72 38.15
CA GLY A 121 -26.54 -27.93 36.91
C GLY A 121 -27.92 -27.53 36.38
N LYS A 122 -28.99 -27.64 37.17
CA LYS A 122 -30.34 -27.21 36.76
C LYS A 122 -30.60 -25.77 37.19
N PRO A 123 -31.40 -24.99 36.44
CA PRO A 123 -31.74 -23.62 36.82
C PRO A 123 -32.38 -23.55 38.21
N THR A 124 -31.94 -22.57 39.02
CA THR A 124 -32.52 -22.27 40.33
C THR A 124 -33.99 -21.86 40.21
N LYS A 125 -34.73 -21.85 41.33
CA LYS A 125 -36.15 -21.46 41.29
C LYS A 125 -36.32 -20.01 40.84
N GLU A 126 -35.36 -19.18 41.24
CA GLU A 126 -35.22 -17.77 40.94
C GLU A 126 -34.94 -17.57 39.45
N ARG A 127 -34.01 -18.33 38.87
CA ARG A 127 -33.76 -18.31 37.41
C ARG A 127 -34.96 -18.78 36.60
N LYS A 128 -35.66 -19.83 37.02
CA LYS A 128 -36.88 -20.30 36.33
C LYS A 128 -38.00 -19.26 36.35
N ALA A 129 -38.12 -18.48 37.43
CA ALA A 129 -39.08 -17.40 37.53
C ALA A 129 -38.71 -16.25 36.56
N TYR A 130 -37.43 -15.93 36.45
CA TYR A 130 -36.91 -14.95 35.48
C TYR A 130 -37.10 -15.40 34.02
N ASP A 131 -36.77 -16.65 33.69
CA ASP A 131 -36.95 -17.21 32.34
C ASP A 131 -38.44 -17.22 31.94
N LYS A 132 -39.34 -17.52 32.88
CA LYS A 132 -40.78 -17.45 32.67
C LYS A 132 -41.26 -16.02 32.41
N TYR A 133 -40.69 -15.04 33.12
CA TYR A 133 -40.96 -13.62 32.88
C TYR A 133 -40.50 -13.20 31.47
N LEU A 134 -39.28 -13.55 31.06
CA LEU A 134 -38.77 -13.24 29.72
C LEU A 134 -39.70 -13.77 28.63
N ALA A 135 -40.10 -15.05 28.73
CA ALA A 135 -41.03 -15.65 27.76
C ALA A 135 -42.40 -14.95 27.71
N GLN A 136 -42.92 -14.49 28.85
CA GLN A 136 -44.16 -13.72 28.91
C GLN A 136 -44.00 -12.33 28.31
N PHE A 137 -42.86 -11.69 28.53
CA PHE A 137 -42.53 -10.37 28.02
C PHE A 137 -42.32 -10.38 26.50
N GLU A 138 -41.57 -11.36 25.97
CA GLU A 138 -41.39 -11.58 24.53
C GLU A 138 -42.73 -11.83 23.82
N LYS A 139 -43.60 -12.65 24.42
CA LYS A 139 -44.95 -12.89 23.89
C LYS A 139 -45.77 -11.60 23.84
N LEU A 140 -45.63 -10.72 24.84
CA LEU A 140 -46.32 -9.44 24.87
C LEU A 140 -45.75 -8.45 23.85
N ILE A 141 -44.44 -8.43 23.62
CA ILE A 141 -43.81 -7.64 22.56
C ILE A 141 -44.37 -8.09 21.20
N ALA A 142 -44.40 -9.39 20.93
CA ALA A 142 -44.97 -9.92 19.69
C ALA A 142 -46.48 -9.60 19.56
N GLU A 143 -47.26 -9.66 20.65
CA GLU A 143 -48.67 -9.23 20.65
C GLU A 143 -48.81 -7.73 20.32
N TRP A 144 -47.93 -6.88 20.88
CA TRP A 144 -47.89 -5.46 20.62
C TRP A 144 -47.48 -5.12 19.19
N GLU A 145 -46.40 -5.71 18.67
CA GLU A 145 -45.91 -5.50 17.31
C GLU A 145 -46.99 -5.88 16.27
N ASN A 146 -47.63 -7.04 16.44
CA ASN A 146 -48.75 -7.46 15.59
C ASN A 146 -49.94 -6.50 15.67
N HIS A 147 -50.24 -5.98 16.87
CA HIS A 147 -51.32 -5.01 17.06
C HIS A 147 -51.01 -3.65 16.40
N ILE A 148 -49.76 -3.18 16.46
CA ILE A 148 -49.31 -1.95 15.79
C ILE A 148 -49.38 -2.07 14.27
N VAL A 149 -48.95 -3.20 13.70
CA VAL A 149 -49.04 -3.45 12.25
C VAL A 149 -50.48 -3.45 11.75
N ALA A 150 -51.43 -3.92 12.57
CA ALA A 150 -52.86 -3.91 12.22
C ALA A 150 -53.45 -2.50 12.07
N PHE A 151 -52.79 -1.46 12.59
CA PHE A 151 -53.28 -0.08 12.54
C PHE A 151 -53.35 0.48 11.10
N SER A 152 -52.42 0.11 10.22
CA SER A 152 -52.37 0.61 8.84
C SER A 152 -53.53 0.13 7.97
N GLY A 153 -54.30 -0.86 8.43
CA GLY A 153 -55.45 -1.43 7.72
C GLY A 153 -56.82 -0.84 8.13
N LEU A 154 -56.88 0.03 9.13
CA LEU A 154 -58.15 0.54 9.68
C LEU A 154 -58.62 1.79 8.94
N GLN A 155 -59.90 1.83 8.52
CA GLN A 155 -60.45 2.91 7.69
C GLN A 155 -61.50 3.76 8.43
N THR A 156 -62.15 3.22 9.46
CA THR A 156 -63.22 3.91 10.20
C THR A 156 -62.79 4.36 11.60
N ASP A 157 -63.47 5.37 12.14
CA ASP A 157 -63.16 5.90 13.48
C ASP A 157 -63.56 4.94 14.61
N ASP A 158 -64.61 4.14 14.41
CA ASP A 158 -65.01 3.08 15.35
C ASP A 158 -63.97 1.96 15.43
N GLU A 159 -63.38 1.56 14.30
CA GLU A 159 -62.28 0.59 14.24
C GLU A 159 -61.04 1.09 14.99
N LYS A 160 -60.68 2.38 14.80
CA LYS A 160 -59.57 3.01 15.51
C LYS A 160 -59.82 3.10 17.02
N LYS A 161 -61.06 3.34 17.44
CA LYS A 161 -61.44 3.37 18.86
C LYS A 161 -61.31 1.99 19.52
N ILE A 162 -61.82 0.93 18.87
CA ILE A 162 -61.68 -0.45 19.33
C ILE A 162 -60.19 -0.86 19.37
N TRP A 163 -59.41 -0.42 18.39
CA TRP A 163 -57.97 -0.66 18.37
C TRP A 163 -57.23 0.03 19.53
N LEU A 164 -57.59 1.28 19.86
CA LEU A 164 -57.05 2.00 21.01
C LEU A 164 -57.39 1.33 22.34
N GLU A 165 -58.61 0.83 22.51
CA GLU A 165 -59.02 0.08 23.70
C GLU A 165 -58.18 -1.20 23.87
N LYS A 166 -57.96 -1.95 22.78
CA LYS A 166 -57.09 -3.13 22.79
C LYS A 166 -55.63 -2.78 23.08
N LEU A 167 -55.13 -1.66 22.56
CA LEU A 167 -53.78 -1.19 22.87
C LEU A 167 -53.65 -0.88 24.36
N ASN A 168 -54.64 -0.23 24.96
CA ASN A 168 -54.65 0.05 26.40
C ASN A 168 -54.61 -1.24 27.23
N VAL A 169 -55.31 -2.30 26.80
CA VAL A 169 -55.24 -3.62 27.47
C VAL A 169 -53.84 -4.22 27.37
N ILE A 170 -53.17 -4.14 26.20
CA ILE A 170 -51.79 -4.61 26.03
C ILE A 170 -50.82 -3.81 26.92
N LEU A 171 -51.01 -2.49 27.02
CA LEU A 171 -50.21 -1.63 27.90
C LEU A 171 -50.44 -1.94 29.39
N GLN A 172 -51.68 -2.22 29.81
CA GLN A 172 -51.96 -2.66 31.17
C GLN A 172 -51.33 -4.02 31.49
N LYS A 173 -51.38 -4.99 30.54
CA LYS A 173 -50.66 -6.26 30.69
C LYS A 173 -49.16 -6.05 30.85
N LYS A 174 -48.57 -5.09 30.13
CA LYS A 174 -47.16 -4.70 30.26
C LYS A 174 -46.87 -4.19 31.67
N GLU A 175 -47.70 -3.30 32.19
CA GLU A 175 -47.55 -2.76 33.54
C GLU A 175 -47.67 -3.83 34.62
N ILE A 176 -48.62 -4.76 34.49
CA ILE A 176 -48.80 -5.90 35.40
C ILE A 176 -47.55 -6.80 35.38
N ILE A 177 -47.09 -7.20 34.19
CA ILE A 177 -45.88 -8.05 34.04
C ILE A 177 -44.64 -7.35 34.64
N LEU A 178 -44.51 -6.03 34.46
CA LEU A 178 -43.43 -5.25 35.07
C LEU A 178 -43.57 -5.13 36.59
N ALA A 179 -44.78 -4.97 37.12
CA ALA A 179 -45.05 -4.87 38.54
C ALA A 179 -44.82 -6.22 39.25
N ASP A 180 -45.35 -7.31 38.70
CA ASP A 180 -45.15 -8.68 39.19
C ASP A 180 -43.66 -9.02 39.26
N HIS A 181 -42.89 -8.64 38.24
CA HIS A 181 -41.46 -8.90 38.21
C HIS A 181 -40.66 -8.02 39.18
N LYS A 182 -41.05 -6.75 39.35
CA LYS A 182 -40.47 -5.88 40.39
C LYS A 182 -40.75 -6.41 41.80
N LEU A 183 -41.94 -6.97 42.04
CA LEU A 183 -42.31 -7.59 43.31
C LEU A 183 -41.54 -8.88 43.58
N LEU A 184 -41.18 -9.63 42.53
CA LEU A 184 -40.39 -10.86 42.64
C LEU A 184 -38.89 -10.62 42.85
N GLY A 185 -38.36 -9.40 42.74
CA GLY A 185 -37.04 -9.01 43.27
C GLY A 185 -35.77 -9.64 42.65
N PHE A 186 -35.86 -10.68 41.80
CA PHE A 186 -34.70 -11.44 41.34
C PHE A 186 -34.00 -10.90 40.08
N LYS A 187 -34.63 -9.99 39.32
CA LYS A 187 -34.12 -9.43 38.05
C LYS A 187 -32.66 -8.99 38.14
N LYS A 188 -32.39 -8.05 39.05
CA LYS A 188 -31.08 -7.41 39.19
C LYS A 188 -29.99 -8.43 39.55
N THR A 189 -30.33 -9.40 40.40
CA THR A 189 -29.41 -10.45 40.85
C THR A 189 -29.09 -11.44 39.73
N ILE A 190 -30.09 -11.85 38.94
CA ILE A 190 -29.91 -12.76 37.80
C ILE A 190 -29.15 -12.07 36.66
N GLU A 191 -29.51 -10.83 36.32
CA GLU A 191 -28.82 -10.06 35.26
C GLU A 191 -27.37 -9.77 35.62
N SER A 192 -27.08 -9.37 36.86
CA SER A 192 -25.70 -9.17 37.32
C SER A 192 -24.91 -10.49 37.36
N ALA A 193 -25.54 -11.62 37.70
CA ALA A 193 -24.87 -12.92 37.64
C ALA A 193 -24.59 -13.39 36.20
N LEU A 194 -25.49 -13.10 35.25
CA LEU A 194 -25.29 -13.37 33.83
C LEU A 194 -24.19 -12.47 33.24
N GLU A 195 -24.19 -11.18 33.59
CA GLU A 195 -23.17 -10.22 33.19
C GLU A 195 -21.77 -10.68 33.62
N LYS A 196 -21.59 -11.07 34.88
CA LYS A 196 -20.31 -11.60 35.39
C LYS A 196 -19.84 -12.87 34.67
N ILE A 197 -20.75 -13.80 34.36
CA ILE A 197 -20.39 -15.02 33.61
C ILE A 197 -20.00 -14.67 32.17
N ASN A 198 -20.75 -13.78 31.52
CA ASN A 198 -20.43 -13.35 30.15
C ASN A 198 -19.09 -12.60 30.10
N GLU A 199 -18.78 -11.77 31.10
CA GLU A 199 -17.48 -11.09 31.22
C GLU A 199 -16.33 -12.10 31.35
N SER A 200 -16.50 -13.16 32.15
CA SER A 200 -15.52 -14.25 32.26
C SER A 200 -15.34 -15.01 30.95
N ASP A 201 -16.43 -15.34 30.25
CA ASP A 201 -16.38 -16.05 28.96
C ASP A 201 -15.74 -15.18 27.86
N ASP A 202 -16.03 -13.87 27.84
CA ASP A 202 -15.42 -12.91 26.93
C ASP A 202 -13.93 -12.71 27.23
N PHE A 203 -13.53 -12.75 28.50
CA PHE A 203 -12.14 -12.69 28.93
C PHE A 203 -11.36 -13.95 28.50
N ASP A 204 -11.92 -15.15 28.69
CA ASP A 204 -11.32 -16.40 28.21
C ASP A 204 -11.18 -16.40 26.67
N ARG A 205 -12.19 -15.87 25.96
CA ARG A 205 -12.11 -15.66 24.50
C ARG A 205 -10.99 -14.69 24.13
N PHE A 206 -10.83 -13.59 24.86
CA PHE A 206 -9.73 -12.65 24.68
C PHE A 206 -8.36 -13.32 24.86
N LEU A 207 -8.15 -14.07 25.95
CA LEU A 207 -6.89 -14.79 26.19
C LEU A 207 -6.60 -15.82 25.10
N SER A 208 -7.63 -16.57 24.67
CA SER A 208 -7.52 -17.52 23.57
C SER A 208 -7.11 -16.81 22.26
N ASN A 209 -7.75 -15.70 21.93
CA ASN A 209 -7.45 -14.90 20.74
C ASN A 209 -6.03 -14.31 20.79
N LEU A 210 -5.61 -13.76 21.94
CA LEU A 210 -4.26 -13.22 22.12
C LEU A 210 -3.20 -14.30 21.98
N LYS A 211 -3.42 -15.47 22.60
CA LYS A 211 -2.52 -16.62 22.51
C LYS A 211 -2.45 -17.17 21.09
N SER A 212 -3.59 -17.28 20.41
CA SER A 212 -3.69 -17.67 19.00
C SER A 212 -2.95 -16.70 18.10
N ALA A 213 -3.12 -15.38 18.29
CA ALA A 213 -2.41 -14.35 17.54
C ALA A 213 -0.89 -14.44 17.75
N LYS A 214 -0.43 -14.61 18.99
CA LYS A 214 1.00 -14.85 19.30
C LYS A 214 1.55 -16.08 18.57
N TYR A 215 0.88 -17.22 18.67
CA TYR A 215 1.35 -18.44 18.01
C TYR A 215 1.31 -18.34 16.50
N THR A 216 0.26 -17.74 15.94
CA THR A 216 0.14 -17.59 14.48
C THR A 216 1.21 -16.65 13.95
N LEU A 217 1.51 -15.57 14.67
CA LEU A 217 2.58 -14.64 14.34
C LEU A 217 3.95 -15.34 14.34
N GLU A 218 4.31 -16.00 15.45
CA GLU A 218 5.60 -16.72 15.55
C GLU A 218 5.70 -17.88 14.54
N GLY A 219 4.64 -18.66 14.37
CA GLY A 219 4.61 -19.78 13.43
C GLY A 219 4.61 -19.36 11.96
N SER A 220 4.24 -18.12 11.66
CA SER A 220 4.26 -17.57 10.30
C SER A 220 5.59 -16.89 9.95
N LYS A 221 6.45 -16.62 10.94
CA LYS A 221 7.77 -16.02 10.69
C LYS A 221 8.61 -16.94 9.83
N LYS A 222 9.12 -16.39 8.73
CA LYS A 222 10.08 -17.05 7.84
C LYS A 222 11.43 -16.38 7.98
N THR A 223 12.51 -17.16 8.02
CA THR A 223 13.86 -16.60 8.05
C THR A 223 14.24 -16.05 6.67
N GLY A 224 14.54 -14.76 6.60
CA GLY A 224 15.00 -14.09 5.40
C GLY A 224 16.40 -14.56 4.98
N ILE A 225 16.66 -14.63 3.66
CA ILE A 225 17.92 -15.17 3.12
C ILE A 225 19.09 -14.22 3.36
N VAL A 226 18.88 -12.91 3.16
CA VAL A 226 19.96 -11.91 3.15
C VAL A 226 20.14 -11.24 4.50
N SER A 227 19.05 -10.86 5.14
CA SER A 227 19.08 -10.19 6.44
C SER A 227 19.22 -11.15 7.63
N GLN A 228 18.89 -12.44 7.45
CA GLN A 228 18.58 -13.40 8.52
C GLN A 228 17.42 -12.95 9.44
N ASP A 229 16.82 -11.79 9.18
CA ASP A 229 15.66 -11.30 9.89
C ASP A 229 14.42 -12.10 9.50
N SER A 230 13.49 -12.22 10.45
CA SER A 230 12.20 -12.83 10.20
C SER A 230 11.31 -11.92 9.34
N TYR A 231 10.63 -12.48 8.34
CA TYR A 231 9.63 -11.78 7.55
C TYR A 231 8.31 -12.56 7.53
N LEU A 232 7.21 -11.87 7.20
CA LEU A 232 5.87 -12.44 7.16
C LEU A 232 5.26 -12.29 5.76
N ASP A 233 4.78 -13.40 5.22
CA ASP A 233 4.20 -13.47 3.86
C ASP A 233 2.86 -12.73 3.75
N ILE A 234 2.54 -12.28 2.53
CA ILE A 234 1.22 -11.75 2.15
C ILE A 234 0.70 -12.57 0.96
N ASN A 235 -0.61 -12.78 0.89
CA ASN A 235 -1.27 -13.38 -0.28
C ASN A 235 -2.27 -12.40 -0.91
N PHE A 236 -2.56 -12.58 -2.21
CA PHE A 236 -3.58 -11.78 -2.90
C PHE A 236 -4.93 -12.50 -3.03
N ILE A 237 -6.01 -11.72 -2.88
CA ILE A 237 -7.39 -12.15 -3.15
C ILE A 237 -8.11 -11.07 -3.98
N PRO A 238 -8.77 -11.43 -5.09
CA PRO A 238 -8.76 -12.76 -5.70
C PRO A 238 -7.37 -13.05 -6.30
N TYR A 239 -7.02 -14.32 -6.50
CA TYR A 239 -5.69 -14.72 -7.00
C TYR A 239 -5.65 -14.89 -8.52
N ASP A 240 -6.81 -14.98 -9.16
CA ASP A 240 -6.98 -15.23 -10.61
C ASP A 240 -6.96 -13.96 -11.47
N PHE A 241 -6.81 -12.78 -10.86
CA PHE A 241 -6.66 -11.50 -11.58
C PHE A 241 -5.42 -11.46 -12.49
N MET A 242 -4.44 -12.33 -12.25
CA MET A 242 -3.24 -12.51 -13.09
C MET A 242 -3.48 -13.47 -14.25
N SER A 243 -4.38 -14.45 -14.07
CA SER A 243 -4.64 -15.50 -15.07
C SER A 243 -5.82 -15.20 -15.99
N THR A 244 -6.73 -14.31 -15.58
CA THR A 244 -7.92 -13.96 -16.34
C THR A 244 -8.10 -12.45 -16.40
N ASP A 245 -8.57 -11.94 -17.54
CA ASP A 245 -8.91 -10.52 -17.68
C ASP A 245 -10.19 -10.14 -16.89
N ASN A 246 -10.90 -11.12 -16.31
CA ASN A 246 -12.15 -10.92 -15.57
C ASN A 246 -11.99 -10.06 -14.29
N GLY A 247 -10.77 -9.91 -13.77
CA GLY A 247 -10.47 -9.05 -12.62
C GLY A 247 -10.13 -7.59 -12.97
N TRP A 248 -10.13 -7.24 -14.26
CA TRP A 248 -9.69 -5.94 -14.76
C TRP A 248 -10.85 -5.12 -15.32
N ASN A 249 -10.97 -3.88 -14.86
CA ASN A 249 -11.97 -2.93 -15.31
C ASN A 249 -11.35 -1.96 -16.31
N LYS A 250 -11.94 -1.87 -17.49
CA LYS A 250 -11.50 -0.94 -18.53
C LYS A 250 -11.97 0.47 -18.19
N LEU A 251 -11.05 1.43 -18.25
CA LEU A 251 -11.30 2.83 -17.98
C LEU A 251 -10.87 3.69 -19.17
N THR A 252 -11.76 4.55 -19.62
CA THR A 252 -11.48 5.56 -20.65
C THR A 252 -11.93 6.91 -20.15
N LEU A 253 -11.03 7.88 -20.14
CA LEU A 253 -11.26 9.23 -19.64
C LEU A 253 -10.97 10.25 -20.74
N SER A 254 -11.88 11.20 -20.91
CA SER A 254 -11.67 12.34 -21.81
C SER A 254 -10.90 13.47 -21.10
N LYS A 255 -10.27 14.37 -21.86
CA LYS A 255 -9.63 15.57 -21.32
C LYS A 255 -10.54 16.37 -20.39
N VAL A 256 -11.79 16.60 -20.81
CA VAL A 256 -12.78 17.36 -20.03
C VAL A 256 -13.05 16.70 -18.69
N GLU A 257 -13.23 15.38 -18.69
CA GLU A 257 -13.45 14.62 -17.45
C GLU A 257 -12.22 14.63 -16.55
N LEU A 258 -11.01 14.49 -17.12
CA LEU A 258 -9.75 14.57 -16.37
C LEU A 258 -9.56 15.93 -15.71
N ASP A 259 -9.88 17.02 -16.42
CA ASP A 259 -9.83 18.38 -15.89
C ASP A 259 -10.81 18.55 -14.72
N GLN A 260 -12.05 18.05 -14.86
CA GLN A 260 -13.07 18.11 -13.81
C GLN A 260 -12.67 17.31 -12.56
N LEU A 261 -12.18 16.08 -12.75
CA LEU A 261 -11.71 15.22 -11.66
C LEU A 261 -10.53 15.84 -10.91
N TYR A 262 -9.63 16.53 -11.60
CA TYR A 262 -8.52 17.22 -10.95
C TYR A 262 -8.99 18.38 -10.07
N GLU A 263 -9.92 19.19 -10.55
CA GLU A 263 -10.48 20.28 -9.75
C GLU A 263 -11.31 19.76 -8.57
N ALA A 264 -12.03 18.64 -8.74
CA ALA A 264 -12.68 17.92 -7.64
C ALA A 264 -11.65 17.42 -6.61
N ALA A 265 -10.53 16.86 -7.05
CA ALA A 265 -9.47 16.37 -6.16
C ALA A 265 -8.82 17.50 -5.35
N LYS A 266 -8.63 18.69 -5.94
CA LYS A 266 -8.13 19.89 -5.23
C LYS A 266 -9.09 20.39 -4.16
N THR A 267 -10.39 20.33 -4.40
CA THR A 267 -11.41 20.83 -3.47
C THR A 267 -11.67 19.86 -2.31
N GLU A 268 -11.54 18.55 -2.53
CA GLU A 268 -11.64 17.49 -1.50
C GLU A 268 -10.46 17.47 -0.50
N LYS A 269 -9.96 18.58 0.07
CA LYS A 269 -8.93 18.62 1.16
C LYS A 269 -7.71 17.68 1.01
N ASN A 270 -7.46 17.12 -0.17
CA ASN A 270 -6.29 16.30 -0.45
C ASN A 270 -5.21 17.31 -0.82
N ASP A 271 -4.60 17.90 0.21
CA ASP A 271 -3.30 18.53 0.05
C ASP A 271 -2.34 17.43 -0.43
N PHE A 272 -2.32 17.18 -1.74
CA PHE A 272 -1.24 16.41 -2.34
C PHE A 272 0.05 17.11 -1.92
N PRO A 273 1.06 16.39 -1.40
CA PRO A 273 2.34 16.97 -1.03
C PRO A 273 2.79 18.00 -2.07
N SER A 274 3.21 19.19 -1.64
CA SER A 274 3.64 20.30 -2.52
C SER A 274 4.69 19.85 -3.55
N GLU A 275 5.49 18.85 -3.17
CA GLU A 275 6.51 18.17 -3.95
C GLU A 275 5.95 17.38 -5.14
N ILE A 276 4.71 16.90 -5.03
CA ILE A 276 3.97 16.19 -6.10
C ILE A 276 3.37 17.21 -7.08
N ILE A 277 2.88 18.34 -6.58
CA ILE A 277 2.20 19.36 -7.41
C ILE A 277 3.22 20.19 -8.21
N SER A 278 4.46 20.36 -7.73
CA SER A 278 5.47 21.24 -8.34
C SER A 278 6.10 20.75 -9.64
N ILE A 279 5.75 19.55 -10.13
CA ILE A 279 6.26 19.06 -11.41
C ILE A 279 5.30 19.50 -12.52
N ASP A 280 5.65 20.58 -13.20
CA ASP A 280 4.94 21.07 -14.38
C ASP A 280 5.22 20.14 -15.57
N TYR A 281 4.31 19.20 -15.79
CA TYR A 281 4.31 18.37 -16.99
C TYR A 281 3.56 19.10 -18.11
N ASP A 282 4.12 19.12 -19.33
CA ASP A 282 3.43 19.66 -20.50
C ASP A 282 2.34 18.68 -20.97
N GLU A 283 1.20 18.70 -20.28
CA GLU A 283 0.04 17.85 -20.54
C GLU A 283 -0.90 18.46 -21.61
N LYS A 284 -0.49 19.54 -22.30
CA LYS A 284 -1.35 20.33 -23.22
C LYS A 284 -1.93 19.52 -24.36
N ASN A 285 -1.15 18.57 -24.88
CA ASN A 285 -1.50 17.79 -26.06
C ASN A 285 -2.28 16.50 -25.76
N ILE A 286 -2.57 16.21 -24.48
CA ILE A 286 -3.33 15.03 -24.08
C ILE A 286 -4.82 15.29 -24.29
N THR A 287 -5.50 14.39 -25.01
CA THR A 287 -6.94 14.46 -25.32
C THR A 287 -7.76 13.43 -24.53
N GLY A 288 -7.11 12.40 -24.00
CA GLY A 288 -7.75 11.38 -23.16
C GLY A 288 -6.79 10.27 -22.77
N ILE A 289 -7.28 9.34 -21.95
CA ILE A 289 -6.50 8.24 -21.38
C ILE A 289 -7.33 6.96 -21.44
N GLU A 290 -6.69 5.84 -21.76
CA GLU A 290 -7.27 4.49 -21.70
C GLU A 290 -6.37 3.57 -20.90
N LEU A 291 -6.95 2.75 -20.02
CA LEU A 291 -6.22 1.76 -19.21
C LEU A 291 -7.15 0.71 -18.65
N ASP A 292 -6.57 -0.32 -18.05
CA ASP A 292 -7.29 -1.30 -17.24
C ASP A 292 -6.84 -1.15 -15.77
N PHE A 293 -7.78 -1.21 -14.82
CA PHE A 293 -7.48 -1.15 -13.39
C PHE A 293 -8.09 -2.31 -12.60
N SER A 294 -7.48 -2.66 -11.49
CA SER A 294 -7.97 -3.70 -10.57
C SER A 294 -7.73 -3.31 -9.11
N ILE A 295 -8.61 -3.77 -8.23
CA ILE A 295 -8.55 -3.54 -6.78
C ILE A 295 -8.42 -4.89 -6.10
N ILE A 296 -7.28 -5.13 -5.45
CA ILE A 296 -6.89 -6.47 -4.97
C ILE A 296 -6.69 -6.43 -3.47
N SER A 297 -7.28 -7.37 -2.75
CA SER A 297 -7.15 -7.45 -1.30
C SER A 297 -5.86 -8.19 -0.92
N MET A 298 -5.16 -7.64 0.07
CA MET A 298 -4.00 -8.27 0.69
C MET A 298 -4.44 -9.09 1.90
N GLN A 299 -4.31 -10.40 1.81
CA GLN A 299 -4.59 -11.32 2.90
C GLN A 299 -3.33 -11.59 3.72
N ARG A 300 -3.46 -11.45 5.03
CA ARG A 300 -2.40 -11.70 6.02
C ARG A 300 -2.92 -12.69 7.04
N ASN A 301 -2.52 -13.95 6.92
CA ASN A 301 -3.00 -15.00 7.83
C ASN A 301 -2.46 -14.83 9.27
N TRP A 302 -1.40 -14.05 9.43
CA TRP A 302 -0.73 -13.76 10.71
C TRP A 302 -1.24 -12.50 11.41
N PHE A 303 -2.12 -11.71 10.77
CA PHE A 303 -2.59 -10.44 11.30
C PHE A 303 -4.06 -10.53 11.71
N SER A 304 -4.34 -10.30 12.99
CA SER A 304 -5.71 -10.19 13.52
C SER A 304 -5.84 -9.01 14.48
N LEU A 305 -6.91 -8.23 14.30
CA LEU A 305 -7.26 -7.11 15.16
C LEU A 305 -8.05 -7.53 16.41
N ASP A 306 -8.68 -8.70 16.39
CA ASP A 306 -9.58 -9.19 17.45
C ASP A 306 -9.00 -9.07 18.88
N PRO A 307 -7.74 -9.45 19.15
CA PRO A 307 -7.19 -9.30 20.50
C PRO A 307 -6.95 -7.83 20.87
N ILE A 308 -6.60 -6.96 19.92
CA ILE A 308 -6.20 -5.57 20.18
C ILE A 308 -7.43 -4.66 20.38
N THR A 309 -8.54 -4.97 19.71
CA THR A 309 -9.80 -4.21 19.82
C THR A 309 -10.67 -4.63 21.00
N SER A 310 -10.25 -5.65 21.76
CA SER A 310 -10.94 -6.10 22.96
C SER A 310 -10.87 -5.06 24.08
N SER A 311 -11.95 -4.95 24.88
CA SER A 311 -11.97 -4.14 26.10
C SER A 311 -10.99 -4.61 27.18
N PHE A 312 -10.53 -5.87 27.10
CA PHE A 312 -9.56 -6.44 28.02
C PHE A 312 -8.10 -6.14 27.63
N PHE A 313 -7.86 -5.66 26.41
CA PHE A 313 -6.53 -5.26 25.98
C PHE A 313 -6.12 -3.96 26.66
N LYS A 314 -4.94 -3.95 27.25
CA LYS A 314 -4.35 -2.76 27.89
C LYS A 314 -3.02 -2.40 27.25
N TRP A 315 -2.82 -1.11 27.01
CA TRP A 315 -1.63 -0.59 26.39
C TRP A 315 -0.92 0.42 27.31
N ASN A 316 0.12 -0.06 27.99
CA ASN A 316 0.83 0.72 29.02
C ASN A 316 2.12 1.38 28.50
N GLU A 317 2.42 1.34 27.20
CA GLU A 317 3.64 1.94 26.65
C GLU A 317 3.45 3.42 26.28
N ALA A 318 4.56 4.17 26.24
CA ALA A 318 4.55 5.61 26.02
C ALA A 318 3.96 6.05 24.67
N LYS A 319 4.11 5.22 23.62
CA LYS A 319 3.60 5.52 22.28
C LYS A 319 2.25 4.83 22.07
N SER A 320 1.18 5.60 21.92
CA SER A 320 -0.17 5.06 21.71
C SER A 320 -0.30 4.27 20.41
N ILE A 321 -1.20 3.28 20.39
CA ILE A 321 -1.45 2.45 19.20
C ILE A 321 -2.21 3.22 18.12
N SER A 322 -3.36 3.80 18.45
CA SER A 322 -4.21 4.58 17.54
C SER A 322 -5.18 5.45 18.35
N ASP A 323 -5.47 6.66 17.87
CA ASP A 323 -6.51 7.54 18.41
C ASP A 323 -7.87 7.38 17.72
N GLY A 324 -7.95 6.55 16.67
CA GLY A 324 -9.16 6.35 15.87
C GLY A 324 -9.42 7.39 14.78
N GLN A 325 -8.60 8.44 14.68
CA GLN A 325 -8.86 9.58 13.80
C GLN A 325 -7.67 9.94 12.92
N THR A 326 -6.49 10.05 13.52
CA THR A 326 -5.29 10.61 12.90
C THR A 326 -4.40 9.49 12.36
N ILE A 327 -3.96 9.63 11.10
CA ILE A 327 -2.92 8.78 10.54
C ILE A 327 -1.60 9.53 10.63
N SER A 328 -0.69 9.08 11.47
CA SER A 328 0.64 9.68 11.62
C SER A 328 1.66 8.69 12.18
N ASN A 329 2.94 9.01 12.01
CA ASN A 329 4.04 8.23 12.61
C ASN A 329 4.13 8.41 14.15
N GLU A 330 3.31 9.27 14.75
CA GLU A 330 3.24 9.43 16.21
C GLU A 330 2.55 8.25 16.89
N PHE A 331 1.74 7.49 16.14
CA PHE A 331 1.10 6.27 16.58
C PHE A 331 1.90 5.03 16.15
N LEU A 332 1.75 3.92 16.86
CA LEU A 332 2.36 2.64 16.44
C LEU A 332 1.64 2.03 15.24
N LEU A 333 0.31 2.09 15.23
CA LEU A 333 -0.52 1.47 14.19
C LEU A 333 -1.84 2.25 14.03
N SER A 334 -1.78 3.43 13.43
CA SER A 334 -2.98 4.24 13.16
C SER A 334 -3.84 3.68 12.02
N ALA A 335 -3.20 3.14 10.99
CA ALA A 335 -3.84 2.53 9.84
C ALA A 335 -2.92 1.51 9.17
N TYR A 336 -3.47 0.60 8.38
CA TYR A 336 -2.69 -0.42 7.67
C TYR A 336 -3.21 -0.64 6.24
N PRO A 337 -2.33 -1.00 5.28
CA PRO A 337 -2.73 -1.21 3.90
C PRO A 337 -3.52 -2.52 3.75
N LYS A 338 -4.75 -2.44 3.22
CA LYS A 338 -5.69 -3.57 3.08
C LYS A 338 -5.88 -4.01 1.64
N LYS A 339 -5.95 -3.06 0.69
CA LYS A 339 -6.12 -3.36 -0.74
C LYS A 339 -5.14 -2.55 -1.60
N MET A 340 -4.72 -3.11 -2.71
CA MET A 340 -3.87 -2.48 -3.72
C MET A 340 -4.72 -1.95 -4.87
N LEU A 341 -4.35 -0.80 -5.42
CA LEU A 341 -4.91 -0.25 -6.65
C LEU A 341 -3.87 -0.39 -7.78
N LEU A 342 -4.11 -1.34 -8.69
CA LEU A 342 -3.21 -1.60 -9.81
C LEU A 342 -3.80 -1.10 -11.12
N ILE A 343 -2.93 -0.63 -12.01
CA ILE A 343 -3.27 -0.37 -13.41
C ILE A 343 -2.34 -1.13 -14.36
N LYS A 344 -2.85 -1.48 -15.54
CA LYS A 344 -2.07 -2.00 -16.68
C LYS A 344 -2.56 -1.36 -17.98
N ASN A 345 -1.82 -1.58 -19.06
CA ASN A 345 -2.23 -1.16 -20.41
C ASN A 345 -2.47 0.35 -20.61
N LEU A 346 -1.77 1.21 -19.88
CA LEU A 346 -1.91 2.66 -20.00
C LEU A 346 -1.58 3.17 -21.42
N LYS A 347 -2.56 3.84 -22.03
CA LYS A 347 -2.48 4.55 -23.30
C LYS A 347 -2.92 5.99 -23.09
N ILE A 348 -2.18 6.92 -23.70
CA ILE A 348 -2.47 8.35 -23.64
C ILE A 348 -2.78 8.82 -25.04
N ASN A 349 -4.01 9.26 -25.25
CA ASN A 349 -4.49 9.79 -26.51
C ASN A 349 -3.98 11.23 -26.67
N ILE A 350 -3.49 11.56 -27.85
CA ILE A 350 -2.84 12.83 -28.17
C ILE A 350 -3.61 13.54 -29.27
N ASP A 351 -3.54 14.87 -29.27
CA ASP A 351 -4.06 15.71 -30.34
C ASP A 351 -3.55 15.25 -31.72
N GLN A 352 -4.45 15.22 -32.69
CA GLN A 352 -4.14 14.86 -34.07
C GLN A 352 -3.12 15.80 -34.72
N ALA A 353 -3.04 17.06 -34.26
CA ALA A 353 -2.09 18.04 -34.76
C ALA A 353 -0.61 17.77 -34.37
N VAL A 354 -0.35 16.86 -33.42
CA VAL A 354 1.02 16.55 -33.00
C VAL A 354 1.72 15.66 -34.04
N ASP A 355 2.90 16.11 -34.47
CA ASP A 355 3.77 15.38 -35.39
C ASP A 355 4.62 14.32 -34.70
N ALA A 356 4.87 13.21 -35.40
CA ALA A 356 5.66 12.08 -34.91
C ALA A 356 7.10 12.46 -34.52
N SER A 357 7.67 13.47 -35.18
CA SER A 357 9.02 14.00 -34.91
C SER A 357 9.14 14.63 -33.52
N THR A 358 8.05 15.22 -33.02
CA THR A 358 7.98 15.83 -31.68
C THR A 358 8.02 14.75 -30.60
N VAL A 359 7.34 13.63 -30.83
CA VAL A 359 7.27 12.50 -29.88
C VAL A 359 8.56 11.65 -29.89
N SER A 360 9.21 11.56 -31.05
CA SER A 360 10.38 10.71 -31.26
C SER A 360 11.71 11.41 -30.93
N ASN A 361 11.65 12.63 -30.39
CA ASN A 361 12.81 13.44 -30.07
C ASN A 361 13.65 12.75 -28.98
N VAL A 362 14.91 12.46 -29.32
CA VAL A 362 15.88 11.78 -28.42
C VAL A 362 16.28 12.62 -27.21
N ASN A 363 16.03 13.93 -27.24
CA ASN A 363 16.40 14.85 -26.18
C ASN A 363 15.23 15.14 -25.22
N GLN A 364 14.05 14.55 -25.46
CA GLN A 364 12.84 14.82 -24.68
C GLN A 364 12.18 13.51 -24.23
N LEU A 365 12.01 13.36 -22.92
CA LEU A 365 11.25 12.28 -22.31
C LEU A 365 9.81 12.75 -22.07
N ILE A 366 8.85 11.97 -22.55
CA ILE A 366 7.44 12.23 -22.31
C ILE A 366 7.04 11.50 -21.03
N HIS A 367 6.29 12.20 -20.17
CA HIS A 367 5.89 11.69 -18.88
C HIS A 367 4.38 11.83 -18.69
N PHE A 368 3.84 10.94 -17.87
CA PHE A 368 2.49 11.00 -17.34
C PHE A 368 2.55 10.82 -15.83
N GLY A 369 2.61 11.95 -15.13
CA GLY A 369 3.03 11.95 -13.74
C GLY A 369 4.38 11.23 -13.57
N PRO A 370 4.53 10.27 -12.65
CA PRO A 370 5.77 9.53 -12.46
C PRO A 370 6.03 8.46 -13.54
N ILE A 371 5.07 8.22 -14.45
CA ILE A 371 5.18 7.19 -15.50
C ILE A 371 5.95 7.76 -16.70
N LEU A 372 6.98 7.06 -17.15
CA LEU A 372 7.65 7.34 -18.42
C LEU A 372 6.87 6.74 -19.60
N MET A 373 6.79 7.50 -20.68
CA MET A 373 6.09 7.11 -21.91
C MET A 373 7.08 6.74 -23.00
N LYS A 374 6.67 5.84 -23.91
CA LYS A 374 7.49 5.42 -25.06
C LYS A 374 7.78 6.60 -26.00
N ASN A 375 8.96 6.61 -26.61
CA ASN A 375 9.37 7.63 -27.57
C ASN A 375 8.90 7.28 -29.00
N GLN A 376 7.64 6.86 -29.11
CA GLN A 376 7.00 6.49 -30.37
C GLN A 376 5.52 6.81 -30.31
N MET A 377 5.02 7.43 -31.37
CA MET A 377 3.61 7.69 -31.56
C MET A 377 2.96 6.51 -32.28
N PHE A 378 1.84 6.03 -31.76
CA PHE A 378 1.03 4.98 -32.34
C PHE A 378 -0.23 5.56 -32.95
N ILE A 379 -0.73 4.93 -34.01
CA ILE A 379 -2.00 5.28 -34.64
C ILE A 379 -2.89 4.05 -34.60
N ASN A 380 -4.10 4.21 -34.07
CA ASN A 380 -5.10 3.14 -34.14
C ASN A 380 -5.64 3.05 -35.57
N SER A 381 -5.48 1.89 -36.22
CA SER A 381 -5.94 1.65 -37.59
C SER A 381 -7.44 1.85 -37.79
N ASN A 382 -8.24 1.61 -36.75
CA ASN A 382 -9.70 1.64 -36.83
C ASN A 382 -10.26 3.04 -36.53
N SER A 383 -9.66 3.77 -35.57
CA SER A 383 -10.17 5.06 -35.11
C SER A 383 -9.33 6.26 -35.56
N ASN A 384 -8.16 6.04 -36.17
CA ASN A 384 -7.17 7.07 -36.52
C ASN A 384 -6.73 7.97 -35.34
N VAL A 385 -6.96 7.51 -34.11
CA VAL A 385 -6.51 8.21 -32.90
C VAL A 385 -5.01 7.98 -32.72
N LYS A 386 -4.26 9.08 -32.54
CA LYS A 386 -2.84 9.07 -32.18
C LYS A 386 -2.70 8.88 -30.67
N PHE A 387 -1.80 8.00 -30.23
CA PHE A 387 -1.57 7.73 -28.81
C PHE A 387 -0.12 7.35 -28.51
N ILE A 388 0.28 7.43 -27.25
CA ILE A 388 1.55 6.90 -26.72
C ILE A 388 1.26 5.92 -25.60
N LYS A 389 2.12 4.91 -25.43
CA LYS A 389 2.02 3.91 -24.35
C LYS A 389 3.04 4.15 -23.26
N ALA A 390 2.72 3.69 -22.05
CA ALA A 390 3.69 3.65 -20.95
C ALA A 390 4.83 2.67 -21.22
N ILE A 391 6.01 3.00 -20.68
CA ILE A 391 7.15 2.09 -20.57
C ILE A 391 6.81 1.01 -19.55
N ARG A 392 7.04 -0.25 -19.93
CA ARG A 392 6.77 -1.42 -19.08
C ARG A 392 8.03 -1.99 -18.45
N ASN A 393 9.20 -1.65 -18.96
CA ASN A 393 10.44 -2.23 -18.49
C ASN A 393 10.84 -1.67 -17.10
N LYS A 394 10.89 -2.55 -16.09
CA LYS A 394 11.25 -2.20 -14.71
C LYS A 394 12.70 -1.74 -14.58
N GLU A 395 13.66 -2.35 -15.28
CA GLU A 395 15.08 -1.95 -15.27
C GLU A 395 15.25 -0.51 -15.77
N VAL A 396 14.51 -0.17 -16.83
CA VAL A 396 14.47 1.18 -17.38
C VAL A 396 13.99 2.17 -16.33
N LEU A 397 12.82 1.93 -15.74
CA LEU A 397 12.19 2.82 -14.74
C LEU A 397 13.06 3.05 -13.50
N GLN A 398 13.90 2.07 -13.13
CA GLN A 398 14.79 2.16 -11.97
C GLN A 398 16.18 2.74 -12.26
N SER A 399 16.54 2.93 -13.54
CA SER A 399 17.90 3.34 -13.93
C SER A 399 18.36 4.64 -13.25
N THR A 400 19.62 4.67 -12.81
CA THR A 400 20.25 5.82 -12.15
C THR A 400 20.26 7.07 -13.01
N ASN A 401 20.12 6.93 -14.34
CA ASN A 401 19.97 8.04 -15.26
C ASN A 401 18.65 8.79 -15.04
N ILE A 402 17.53 8.10 -14.80
CA ILE A 402 16.24 8.74 -14.41
C ILE A 402 16.37 9.47 -13.07
N LYS A 403 17.05 8.86 -12.09
CA LYS A 403 17.37 9.54 -10.82
C LYS A 403 18.21 10.80 -11.06
N ASN A 404 19.14 10.78 -12.01
CA ASN A 404 19.94 11.95 -12.37
C ASN A 404 19.15 13.04 -13.14
N TYR A 405 18.13 12.70 -13.93
CA TYR A 405 17.25 13.70 -14.56
C TYR A 405 16.27 14.31 -13.56
N ASN A 406 15.75 13.52 -12.61
CA ASN A 406 14.91 14.02 -11.52
C ASN A 406 15.71 14.85 -10.51
N ASN A 407 16.93 14.45 -10.17
CA ASN A 407 17.82 15.22 -9.28
C ASN A 407 18.32 16.53 -9.92
N LYS A 408 18.32 16.65 -11.25
CA LYS A 408 18.59 17.92 -11.96
C LYS A 408 17.40 18.87 -11.98
N ALA A 409 16.20 18.41 -11.61
CA ALA A 409 15.03 19.24 -11.36
C ALA A 409 14.92 19.69 -9.89
N VAL A 410 15.78 19.18 -8.99
CA VAL A 410 15.84 19.58 -7.58
C VAL A 410 17.16 20.29 -7.32
N VAL A 411 17.18 21.62 -7.49
CA VAL A 411 18.25 22.46 -6.94
C VAL A 411 17.68 23.30 -5.80
N ASN A 412 17.79 22.74 -4.59
CA ASN A 412 18.28 23.41 -3.37
C ASN A 412 17.99 22.50 -2.17
N ALA A 413 18.74 21.40 -2.03
CA ALA A 413 18.89 20.74 -0.74
C ALA A 413 20.22 21.20 -0.15
N THR A 414 20.14 22.02 0.88
CA THR A 414 21.26 22.39 1.74
C THR A 414 21.94 21.11 2.23
N THR A 415 23.25 20.98 1.99
CA THR A 415 24.05 19.86 2.45
C THR A 415 24.06 19.79 3.98
N ILE A 416 23.32 18.84 4.54
CA ILE A 416 23.53 18.40 5.92
C ILE A 416 24.69 17.40 5.88
N THR A 417 25.78 17.74 6.55
CA THR A 417 26.94 16.86 6.73
C THR A 417 26.57 15.68 7.64
N PRO A 418 26.87 14.43 7.27
CA PRO A 418 26.59 13.29 8.14
C PRO A 418 27.55 13.27 9.33
N ILE A 419 26.98 13.18 10.53
CA ILE A 419 27.70 12.93 11.78
C ILE A 419 28.16 11.46 11.73
N THR A 420 29.48 11.25 11.83
CA THR A 420 30.08 9.93 11.89
C THR A 420 29.84 9.33 13.28
N ALA A 421 28.97 8.32 13.36
CA ALA A 421 28.83 7.51 14.56
C ALA A 421 29.98 6.48 14.59
N THR A 422 30.83 6.57 15.61
CA THR A 422 31.88 5.59 15.90
C THR A 422 31.27 4.25 16.29
N ILE A 423 31.57 3.23 15.50
CA ILE A 423 31.25 1.82 15.74
C ILE A 423 32.09 1.34 16.92
N SER A 424 31.43 0.91 18.01
CA SER A 424 32.06 0.18 19.11
C SER A 424 32.25 -1.28 18.70
N ALA A 425 33.46 -1.80 18.90
CA ALA A 425 33.83 -3.17 18.59
C ALA A 425 33.21 -4.17 19.58
N PRO A 426 32.87 -5.40 19.15
CA PRO A 426 32.24 -6.41 20.00
C PRO A 426 33.24 -7.02 21.00
N ILE A 427 32.76 -7.20 22.23
CA ILE A 427 33.45 -7.82 23.35
C ILE A 427 33.56 -9.33 23.11
N ALA A 428 34.78 -9.87 23.14
CA ALA A 428 35.03 -11.32 23.12
C ALA A 428 34.79 -11.95 24.51
N PRO A 429 34.28 -13.20 24.60
CA PRO A 429 34.05 -13.87 25.88
C PRO A 429 35.36 -14.33 26.52
N ILE A 430 35.45 -14.09 27.83
CA ILE A 430 36.57 -14.45 28.70
C ILE A 430 36.54 -15.97 28.99
N VAL A 431 37.61 -16.67 28.63
CA VAL A 431 37.92 -18.03 29.13
C VAL A 431 38.81 -17.88 30.36
N THR A 432 38.34 -18.35 31.50
CA THR A 432 39.03 -18.30 32.79
C THR A 432 40.15 -19.35 32.83
N ALA A 433 41.40 -18.90 32.86
CA ALA A 433 42.54 -19.72 33.27
C ALA A 433 43.31 -18.97 34.36
N ALA A 434 43.27 -19.50 35.58
CA ALA A 434 43.96 -18.96 36.73
C ALA A 434 45.48 -19.14 36.61
N THR A 435 46.27 -18.11 36.89
CA THR A 435 47.68 -18.25 37.25
C THR A 435 48.06 -17.29 38.39
N PRO A 436 49.09 -17.63 39.20
CA PRO A 436 49.37 -16.96 40.46
C PRO A 436 50.20 -15.69 40.30
N ILE A 437 50.16 -14.90 41.37
CA ILE A 437 50.52 -13.48 41.53
C ILE A 437 52.04 -13.27 41.62
N THR A 438 52.56 -12.21 40.98
CA THR A 438 53.71 -11.43 41.51
C THR A 438 53.60 -9.93 41.12
N PRO A 439 54.01 -8.98 41.98
CA PRO A 439 53.74 -7.53 41.82
C PRO A 439 54.94 -6.72 41.24
N VAL A 440 54.76 -5.37 41.25
CA VAL A 440 55.68 -4.22 41.00
C VAL A 440 55.87 -3.78 39.53
N THR A 441 55.83 -2.51 39.07
CA THR A 441 55.92 -1.13 39.65
C THR A 441 55.39 -0.11 38.61
N PRO A 442 55.02 1.14 38.97
CA PRO A 442 54.35 2.09 38.07
C PRO A 442 55.33 3.01 37.30
N MET A 443 55.02 3.34 36.04
CA MET A 443 55.68 4.41 35.28
C MET A 443 54.76 5.62 35.10
N GLN A 444 55.29 6.79 35.46
CA GLN A 444 54.62 8.10 35.48
C GLN A 444 54.48 8.75 34.08
N PRO A 445 53.57 9.74 33.95
CA PRO A 445 53.12 10.27 32.66
C PRO A 445 54.03 11.37 32.11
N ARG A 446 54.11 11.47 30.78
CA ARG A 446 54.80 12.54 30.06
C ARG A 446 53.80 13.61 29.60
N VAL A 447 53.93 14.81 30.16
CA VAL A 447 53.20 16.03 29.78
C VAL A 447 53.79 16.61 28.50
N VAL A 448 52.95 17.06 27.56
CA VAL A 448 53.34 17.95 26.45
C VAL A 448 52.42 19.17 26.44
N LEU A 449 53.07 20.34 26.39
CA LEU A 449 52.56 21.69 26.61
C LEU A 449 51.80 22.27 25.39
N HIS A 450 50.82 23.12 25.67
CA HIS A 450 49.92 23.82 24.75
C HIS A 450 50.58 24.86 23.81
N ARG A 451 49.85 25.23 22.74
CA ARG A 451 49.91 26.58 22.14
C ARG A 451 48.50 27.18 21.95
N PRO A 452 48.33 28.48 22.21
CA PRO A 452 47.03 29.17 22.20
C PRO A 452 46.63 29.67 20.81
N ILE A 453 45.32 29.73 20.56
CA ILE A 453 44.74 30.32 19.35
C ILE A 453 44.22 31.73 19.68
N THR A 454 44.69 32.69 18.89
CA THR A 454 44.38 34.11 18.91
C THR A 454 43.01 34.38 18.29
N MET A 455 42.11 35.05 19.03
CA MET A 455 40.85 35.61 18.50
C MET A 455 41.04 37.07 18.07
N LYS A 456 40.38 37.47 16.98
CA LYS A 456 40.10 38.87 16.59
C LYS A 456 38.87 38.94 15.65
N PRO A 457 38.22 40.11 15.47
CA PRO A 457 36.86 40.34 15.98
C PRO A 457 35.78 40.53 14.89
N VAL A 458 34.54 40.60 15.37
CA VAL A 458 33.25 40.86 14.70
C VAL A 458 33.18 42.26 14.08
N LEU A 459 32.54 42.38 12.90
CA LEU A 459 31.66 43.44 12.33
C LEU A 459 31.47 43.07 10.84
N ASP A 460 30.35 43.24 10.14
CA ASP A 460 29.33 44.27 10.17
C ASP A 460 28.10 43.77 9.37
N VAL A 461 26.89 44.11 9.78
CA VAL A 461 25.65 43.77 9.03
C VAL A 461 25.37 44.89 8.03
N LYS A 462 25.27 44.56 6.74
CA LYS A 462 24.77 45.47 5.69
C LYS A 462 23.72 44.80 4.81
N PRO A 463 22.77 45.60 4.29
CA PRO A 463 21.45 45.14 3.85
C PRO A 463 21.49 44.39 2.52
N VAL A 464 20.54 43.48 2.37
CA VAL A 464 20.31 42.66 1.17
C VAL A 464 20.01 43.57 -0.03
N ILE A 465 20.94 43.60 -0.97
CA ILE A 465 20.73 44.10 -2.32
C ILE A 465 20.12 42.95 -3.13
N LEU A 466 18.87 43.12 -3.57
CA LEU A 466 18.23 42.26 -4.57
C LEU A 466 19.08 42.27 -5.84
N ASN A 467 19.67 41.12 -6.18
CA ASN A 467 20.47 40.96 -7.40
C ASN A 467 19.56 40.37 -8.50
N PRO A 468 19.30 41.09 -9.61
CA PRO A 468 18.39 40.65 -10.67
C PRO A 468 19.16 39.84 -11.73
N VAL A 469 19.58 38.60 -11.41
CA VAL A 469 20.13 37.69 -12.43
C VAL A 469 19.83 36.23 -12.07
N LEU A 470 18.62 35.75 -12.38
CA LEU A 470 18.27 34.33 -12.32
C LEU A 470 17.47 33.87 -13.55
N PHE A 471 17.89 34.34 -14.72
CA PHE A 471 17.66 33.63 -15.97
C PHE A 471 19.01 33.33 -16.59
N HIS A 472 19.56 32.16 -16.27
CA HIS A 472 20.42 31.52 -17.25
C HIS A 472 19.49 30.71 -18.15
N PRO A 473 19.42 30.98 -19.45
CA PRO A 473 18.85 29.99 -20.35
C PRO A 473 19.57 28.67 -20.10
N ILE A 474 18.78 27.60 -19.92
CA ILE A 474 19.28 26.24 -19.76
C ILE A 474 20.25 25.98 -20.90
N LYS A 475 21.55 25.86 -20.61
CA LYS A 475 22.45 25.17 -21.54
C LYS A 475 22.12 23.70 -21.44
N ILE A 476 21.17 23.28 -22.29
CA ILE A 476 21.05 21.90 -22.72
C ILE A 476 22.47 21.52 -23.14
N ILE A 477 23.03 20.44 -22.59
CA ILE A 477 24.23 19.86 -23.20
C ILE A 477 23.78 19.52 -24.61
N GLU A 478 24.21 20.29 -25.61
CA GLU A 478 23.96 19.98 -27.00
C GLU A 478 24.51 18.57 -27.23
N ILE A 479 23.62 17.60 -27.24
CA ILE A 479 23.92 16.28 -27.76
C ILE A 479 24.27 16.56 -29.21
N ASN A 480 25.49 16.19 -29.61
CA ASN A 480 25.99 16.33 -30.98
C ASN A 480 24.86 16.05 -31.98
N ASN A 481 24.49 17.04 -32.80
CA ASN A 481 23.43 16.94 -33.83
C ASN A 481 23.73 15.89 -34.92
N ASN A 482 24.80 15.13 -34.76
CA ASN A 482 25.21 14.02 -35.60
C ASN A 482 24.38 12.78 -35.25
N LEU A 483 23.15 12.76 -35.76
CA LEU A 483 22.23 11.64 -35.65
C LEU A 483 22.51 10.62 -36.77
N ALA A 484 22.66 9.35 -36.39
CA ALA A 484 22.67 8.21 -37.30
C ALA A 484 21.26 7.64 -37.42
N ASN A 485 20.89 7.22 -38.63
CA ASN A 485 19.64 6.49 -38.83
C ASN A 485 19.85 5.00 -38.49
N VAL A 486 19.08 4.44 -37.58
CA VAL A 486 19.20 3.05 -37.14
C VAL A 486 17.93 2.31 -37.52
N ILE A 487 18.11 1.20 -38.25
CA ILE A 487 17.03 0.32 -38.66
C ILE A 487 17.22 -1.01 -37.95
N PHE A 488 16.29 -1.32 -37.03
CA PHE A 488 16.20 -2.64 -36.43
C PHE A 488 15.18 -3.50 -37.16
N THR A 489 15.56 -4.74 -37.43
CA THR A 489 14.65 -5.77 -37.95
C THR A 489 14.67 -6.96 -36.99
N VAL A 490 13.52 -7.25 -36.37
CA VAL A 490 13.38 -8.36 -35.42
C VAL A 490 12.56 -9.48 -36.04
N LYS A 491 13.14 -10.69 -36.08
CA LYS A 491 12.53 -11.88 -36.69
C LYS A 491 12.42 -13.04 -35.72
N ASP A 492 11.42 -13.88 -35.94
CA ASP A 492 11.27 -15.16 -35.26
C ASP A 492 12.29 -16.17 -35.77
N LYS A 493 12.94 -16.91 -34.86
CA LYS A 493 13.96 -17.89 -35.23
C LYS A 493 13.44 -19.03 -36.09
N ILE A 494 12.23 -19.51 -35.83
CA ILE A 494 11.58 -20.64 -36.48
C ILE A 494 10.96 -20.18 -37.80
N THR A 495 10.06 -19.19 -37.76
CA THR A 495 9.28 -18.78 -38.94
C THR A 495 10.03 -17.82 -39.85
N LYS A 496 11.08 -17.15 -39.36
CA LYS A 496 11.84 -16.08 -40.04
C LYS A 496 11.00 -14.85 -40.43
N ILE A 497 9.76 -14.78 -39.95
CA ILE A 497 8.86 -13.65 -40.18
C ILE A 497 9.18 -12.55 -39.16
N GLY A 498 8.97 -11.29 -39.55
CA GLY A 498 9.11 -10.15 -38.67
C GLY A 498 8.11 -10.19 -37.52
N ILE A 499 8.57 -9.87 -36.30
CA ILE A 499 7.74 -9.96 -35.10
C ILE A 499 7.11 -8.61 -34.82
N TYR A 500 5.78 -8.54 -34.90
CA TYR A 500 5.00 -7.32 -34.63
C TYR A 500 5.00 -6.91 -33.15
N LYS A 501 5.11 -5.60 -32.87
CA LYS A 501 5.08 -5.02 -31.52
C LYS A 501 6.08 -5.65 -30.57
N THR A 502 7.31 -5.81 -31.04
CA THR A 502 8.46 -6.16 -30.21
C THR A 502 8.96 -4.90 -29.52
N GLU A 503 9.04 -4.91 -28.19
CA GLU A 503 9.56 -3.82 -27.40
C GLU A 503 11.09 -3.78 -27.48
N ILE A 504 11.64 -2.62 -27.83
CA ILE A 504 13.08 -2.41 -27.95
C ILE A 504 13.44 -1.22 -27.05
N SER A 505 14.21 -1.50 -25.99
CA SER A 505 14.74 -0.51 -25.08
C SER A 505 16.22 -0.25 -25.39
N ILE A 506 16.59 1.01 -25.50
CA ILE A 506 17.93 1.45 -25.87
C ILE A 506 18.41 2.44 -24.82
N MET A 507 19.51 2.10 -24.17
CA MET A 507 20.11 2.92 -23.13
C MET A 507 21.56 3.25 -23.47
N GLY A 508 21.88 4.54 -23.46
CA GLY A 508 23.24 5.05 -23.59
C GLY A 508 24.14 4.57 -22.45
N THR A 509 25.28 3.99 -22.81
CA THR A 509 26.30 3.57 -21.82
C THR A 509 27.29 4.69 -21.52
N ASN A 510 27.53 5.57 -22.49
CA ASN A 510 28.44 6.71 -22.40
C ASN A 510 27.75 8.05 -22.69
N ASN A 511 26.43 8.04 -22.88
CA ASN A 511 25.63 9.23 -23.08
C ASN A 511 24.30 9.11 -22.32
N SER A 512 23.63 10.25 -22.18
CA SER A 512 22.39 10.38 -21.44
C SER A 512 21.18 10.14 -22.36
N VAL A 513 21.29 9.20 -23.29
CA VAL A 513 20.23 8.91 -24.27
C VAL A 513 19.46 7.68 -23.82
N PHE A 514 18.14 7.79 -23.88
CA PHE A 514 17.23 6.70 -23.61
C PHE A 514 16.14 6.69 -24.66
N LYS A 515 15.78 5.51 -25.15
CA LYS A 515 14.72 5.36 -26.15
C LYS A 515 14.03 4.02 -26.04
N GLU A 516 12.71 4.03 -25.96
CA GLU A 516 11.88 2.83 -26.01
C GLU A 516 10.90 2.90 -27.18
N VAL A 517 10.91 1.88 -28.03
CA VAL A 517 10.12 1.80 -29.26
C VAL A 517 9.55 0.39 -29.45
N GLU A 518 8.55 0.26 -30.32
CA GLU A 518 7.96 -1.00 -30.76
C GLU A 518 8.14 -1.20 -32.26
N SER A 519 8.38 -2.45 -32.68
CA SER A 519 8.44 -2.82 -34.10
C SER A 519 7.07 -2.78 -34.79
N ASP A 520 7.10 -2.49 -36.09
CA ASP A 520 5.94 -2.52 -36.98
C ASP A 520 5.51 -3.94 -37.39
N GLU A 521 4.49 -4.05 -38.25
CA GLU A 521 3.92 -5.33 -38.71
C GLU A 521 4.95 -6.23 -39.41
N ASN A 522 6.01 -5.64 -39.97
CA ASN A 522 7.10 -6.35 -40.63
C ASN A 522 8.27 -6.62 -39.67
N GLY A 523 8.09 -6.39 -38.36
CA GLY A 523 9.13 -6.51 -37.35
C GLY A 523 10.24 -5.46 -37.48
N THR A 524 10.02 -4.39 -38.23
CA THR A 524 11.02 -3.36 -38.51
C THR A 524 10.73 -2.10 -37.70
N ILE A 525 11.78 -1.37 -37.31
CA ILE A 525 11.64 -0.03 -36.77
C ILE A 525 12.81 0.84 -37.24
N ASN A 526 12.50 2.10 -37.56
CA ASN A 526 13.48 3.07 -38.01
C ASN A 526 13.47 4.28 -37.07
N PHE A 527 14.63 4.64 -36.53
CA PHE A 527 14.77 5.78 -35.63
C PHE A 527 16.17 6.36 -35.65
N GLN A 528 16.30 7.57 -35.15
CA GLN A 528 17.58 8.26 -35.04
C GLN A 528 18.19 8.12 -33.64
N LEU A 529 19.50 7.92 -33.59
CA LEU A 529 20.33 7.95 -32.38
C LEU A 529 21.63 8.72 -32.63
N PRO A 530 22.17 9.44 -31.64
CA PRO A 530 23.47 10.09 -31.77
C PRO A 530 24.63 9.07 -31.78
N ILE A 531 25.81 9.53 -32.18
CA ILE A 531 27.05 8.74 -32.09
C ILE A 531 27.31 8.36 -30.61
N GLY A 532 27.58 7.08 -30.34
CA GLY A 532 27.72 6.56 -28.98
C GLY A 532 27.59 5.04 -28.87
N ASN A 533 27.76 4.54 -27.64
CA ASN A 533 27.63 3.13 -27.31
C ASN A 533 26.33 2.91 -26.51
N TYR A 534 25.57 1.90 -26.88
CA TYR A 534 24.24 1.63 -26.35
C TYR A 534 24.11 0.18 -25.90
N SER A 535 23.43 -0.02 -24.78
CA SER A 535 22.85 -1.30 -24.39
C SER A 535 21.45 -1.37 -24.97
N VAL A 536 21.14 -2.48 -25.64
CA VAL A 536 19.86 -2.72 -26.31
C VAL A 536 19.22 -3.96 -25.73
N GLU A 537 17.96 -3.86 -25.35
CA GLU A 537 17.17 -4.94 -24.80
C GLU A 537 15.90 -5.10 -25.65
N ILE A 538 15.67 -6.31 -26.15
CA ILE A 538 14.57 -6.64 -27.07
C ILE A 538 13.68 -7.68 -26.41
N LYS A 539 12.39 -7.36 -26.29
CA LYS A 539 11.40 -8.14 -25.55
C LYS A 539 10.10 -8.30 -26.33
N LYS A 540 9.51 -9.49 -26.27
CA LYS A 540 8.17 -9.79 -26.79
C LYS A 540 7.55 -10.96 -26.03
N ASP A 541 6.25 -10.88 -25.74
CA ASP A 541 5.50 -12.00 -25.17
C ASP A 541 5.60 -13.25 -26.04
N GLY A 542 5.89 -14.39 -25.42
CA GLY A 542 6.12 -15.64 -26.16
C GLY A 542 7.53 -15.79 -26.75
N TYR A 543 8.48 -14.92 -26.39
CA TYR A 543 9.88 -15.00 -26.82
C TYR A 543 10.86 -14.76 -25.66
N SER A 544 12.04 -15.35 -25.77
CA SER A 544 13.17 -15.15 -24.85
C SER A 544 13.70 -13.72 -24.93
N LEU A 545 14.02 -13.12 -23.78
CA LEU A 545 14.66 -11.80 -23.69
C LEU A 545 16.02 -11.78 -24.41
N LEU A 546 16.27 -10.77 -25.25
CA LEU A 546 17.55 -10.59 -25.95
C LEU A 546 18.22 -9.29 -25.51
N LYS A 547 19.40 -9.39 -24.86
CA LYS A 547 20.26 -8.25 -24.52
C LYS A 547 21.47 -8.22 -25.47
N THR A 548 21.73 -7.06 -26.08
CA THR A 548 22.83 -6.85 -27.04
C THR A 548 23.41 -5.44 -26.90
N THR A 549 24.52 -5.16 -27.56
CA THR A 549 25.16 -3.84 -27.56
C THR A 549 25.19 -3.27 -28.97
N LEU A 550 24.90 -1.98 -29.10
CA LEU A 550 24.95 -1.24 -30.36
C LEU A 550 26.02 -0.14 -30.26
N ASN A 551 26.94 -0.10 -31.22
CA ASN A 551 27.94 0.94 -31.32
C ASN A 551 27.70 1.76 -32.59
N ILE A 552 27.47 3.07 -32.42
CA ILE A 552 27.27 4.03 -33.50
C ILE A 552 28.51 4.91 -33.58
N ILE A 553 29.31 4.70 -34.62
CA ILE A 553 30.61 5.36 -34.82
C ILE A 553 30.53 6.61 -35.73
N ASN A 554 29.49 6.73 -36.55
CA ASN A 554 29.28 7.83 -37.49
C ASN A 554 27.78 8.04 -37.77
N THR A 555 27.43 9.00 -38.63
CA THR A 555 26.04 9.34 -38.99
C THR A 555 25.45 8.46 -40.10
N ASN A 556 26.15 7.41 -40.55
CA ASN A 556 25.63 6.54 -41.61
C ASN A 556 24.47 5.68 -41.08
N THR A 557 23.65 5.20 -42.00
CA THR A 557 22.57 4.27 -41.64
C THR A 557 23.15 2.96 -41.10
N VAL A 558 22.72 2.55 -39.92
CA VAL A 558 23.09 1.30 -39.27
C VAL A 558 21.92 0.34 -39.34
N ASN A 559 22.08 -0.77 -40.05
CA ASN A 559 21.07 -1.84 -40.13
C ASN A 559 21.47 -2.96 -39.17
N GLN A 560 20.52 -3.41 -38.34
CA GLN A 560 20.74 -4.43 -37.34
C GLN A 560 19.59 -5.44 -37.38
N GLU A 561 19.93 -6.70 -37.63
CA GLU A 561 18.95 -7.80 -37.62
C GLU A 561 19.10 -8.61 -36.34
N HIS A 562 17.98 -8.82 -35.65
CA HIS A 562 17.91 -9.57 -34.40
C HIS A 562 16.92 -10.72 -34.53
N ILE A 563 17.31 -11.87 -33.97
CA ILE A 563 16.50 -13.10 -34.03
C ILE A 563 16.09 -13.46 -32.61
N LEU A 564 14.78 -13.56 -32.37
CA LEU A 564 14.22 -13.98 -31.08
C LEU A 564 13.88 -15.48 -31.09
N ASN A 565 14.17 -16.16 -29.98
CA ASN A 565 13.75 -17.55 -29.78
C ASN A 565 12.34 -17.56 -29.16
N PRO A 566 11.38 -18.31 -29.72
CA PRO A 566 10.10 -18.53 -29.05
C PRO A 566 10.30 -19.23 -27.71
N GLU A 567 9.66 -18.73 -26.67
CA GLU A 567 9.69 -19.26 -25.31
C GLU A 567 8.38 -18.88 -24.62
N SER A 568 7.75 -19.78 -23.85
CA SER A 568 6.52 -19.47 -23.12
C SER A 568 6.83 -18.59 -21.90
N VAL A 569 7.14 -17.32 -22.14
CA VAL A 569 7.28 -16.34 -21.06
C VAL A 569 6.24 -15.25 -21.26
N THR A 570 5.34 -15.16 -20.29
CA THR A 570 4.38 -14.06 -20.17
C THR A 570 4.97 -13.03 -19.22
N TYR A 571 5.10 -11.79 -19.69
CA TYR A 571 5.58 -10.68 -18.86
C TYR A 571 4.60 -9.53 -18.94
N ASP A 572 3.62 -9.51 -18.05
CA ASP A 572 2.85 -8.30 -17.79
C ASP A 572 3.50 -7.52 -16.63
N THR A 573 3.51 -6.19 -16.74
CA THR A 573 3.93 -5.31 -15.65
C THR A 573 2.74 -4.55 -15.11
N TYR A 574 2.65 -4.48 -13.79
CA TYR A 574 1.56 -3.84 -13.06
C TYR A 574 2.08 -2.58 -12.38
N PHE A 575 1.34 -1.48 -12.52
CA PHE A 575 1.65 -0.22 -11.85
C PHE A 575 0.76 -0.06 -10.62
N LEU A 576 1.37 0.04 -9.44
CA LEU A 576 0.69 0.39 -8.20
C LEU A 576 0.54 1.91 -8.11
N ILE A 577 -0.70 2.37 -8.19
CA ILE A 577 -1.05 3.80 -8.14
C ILE A 577 -1.55 4.25 -6.77
N GLY A 578 -1.86 3.33 -5.86
CA GLY A 578 -2.35 3.64 -4.53
C GLY A 578 -2.75 2.42 -3.71
N MET A 579 -3.09 2.67 -2.45
CA MET A 579 -3.55 1.67 -1.49
C MET A 579 -4.87 2.10 -0.87
N ILE A 580 -5.75 1.14 -0.60
CA ILE A 580 -6.82 1.33 0.38
C ILE A 580 -6.27 0.91 1.74
N CYS A 581 -6.17 1.87 2.66
CA CYS A 581 -5.76 1.64 4.03
C CYS A 581 -6.98 1.63 4.96
N GLU A 582 -6.97 0.79 5.99
CA GLU A 582 -8.00 0.78 7.03
C GLU A 582 -7.46 1.43 8.30
N LYS A 583 -8.16 2.46 8.77
CA LYS A 583 -7.89 3.11 10.05
C LYS A 583 -8.28 2.18 11.20
N LEU A 584 -7.41 2.08 12.20
CA LEU A 584 -7.75 1.38 13.43
C LEU A 584 -8.66 2.25 14.29
N PRO A 585 -9.61 1.65 15.05
CA PRO A 585 -10.34 2.38 16.07
C PRO A 585 -9.40 2.86 17.17
N LYS A 586 -9.90 3.75 18.03
CA LYS A 586 -9.18 4.15 19.24
C LYS A 586 -8.97 2.91 20.11
N ILE A 587 -7.71 2.58 20.39
CA ILE A 587 -7.37 1.48 21.29
C ILE A 587 -7.22 2.05 22.71
N PRO A 588 -7.84 1.44 23.73
CA PRO A 588 -7.67 1.86 25.11
C PRO A 588 -6.21 1.84 25.53
N THR A 589 -5.77 2.93 26.16
CA THR A 589 -4.46 3.07 26.83
C THR A 589 -4.65 2.99 28.32
#